data_AF-A0A0F6R1P3-F1
#
_entry.id   AF-A0A0F6R1P3-F1
#
_cell.length_a   1.000
_cell.length_b   1.000
_cell.length_c   1.000
_cell.angle_alpha   90.00
_cell.angle_beta   90.00
_cell.angle_gamma   90.00
#
_symmetry.space_group_name_H-M   'P 1'
#
loop_
_entity.id
_entity.type
_entity.pdbx_description
1 polymer ?
#
loop_
_entity_poly.entity_id
_entity_poly.type
_entity_poly.pdbx_seq_one_letter_code
_entity_poly.pdbx_strand_id
1 'polypeptide(L)'
;MTMFGRNLVSKWASAKASGARIQEVLRAGYIRELTTDSNDVVERIPLGISVIENKLSSAERDRWETLDRCRVIVAPHQASLFDGTIAENIAAFSTQHSSTEITQALYAASGTDIPGGDQREVGEEGRLLSGGQRQRVALARALAADPDVLMLIDPTTAVDSVTESQIAQRVAQLRIGKRTVVVSDAPSWRIVADRVVTVDQAQSWLVGSYE
;
A
#
# COMPACT_ATOMS: atom_id res chain seq x y z
N MET A 1 21.51 39.96 0.72
CA MET A 1 20.51 38.91 0.36
C MET A 1 21.23 37.56 0.45
N THR A 2 21.05 36.85 1.56
CA THR A 2 21.94 35.79 2.06
C THR A 2 21.97 34.54 1.16
N MET A 3 23.19 34.02 0.90
CA MET A 3 23.47 32.78 0.16
C MET A 3 22.78 31.52 0.72
N PHE A 4 22.26 31.58 1.96
CA PHE A 4 21.53 30.48 2.59
C PHE A 4 20.21 30.12 1.90
N GLY A 5 19.57 31.07 1.20
CA GLY A 5 18.28 30.83 0.52
C GLY A 5 18.39 30.05 -0.81
N ARG A 6 19.51 30.13 -1.53
CA ARG A 6 19.68 29.50 -2.85
C ARG A 6 20.01 28.00 -2.79
N ASN A 7 20.64 27.54 -1.70
CA ASN A 7 21.05 26.14 -1.53
C ASN A 7 19.88 25.23 -1.11
N LEU A 8 18.91 25.78 -0.35
CA LEU A 8 17.67 25.08 -0.02
C LEU A 8 16.75 24.95 -1.25
N VAL A 9 16.52 26.03 -2.00
CA VAL A 9 15.63 25.99 -3.18
C VAL A 9 16.16 25.06 -4.28
N SER A 10 17.48 24.94 -4.46
CA SER A 10 18.08 24.03 -5.45
C SER A 10 18.05 22.55 -5.01
N LYS A 11 18.27 22.26 -3.72
CA LYS A 11 18.07 20.90 -3.18
C LYS A 11 16.60 20.48 -3.25
N TRP A 12 15.67 21.39 -2.96
CA TRP A 12 14.22 21.16 -3.08
C TRP A 12 13.78 20.94 -4.54
N ALA A 13 14.33 21.70 -5.49
CA ALA A 13 14.08 21.49 -6.91
C ALA A 13 14.62 20.13 -7.40
N SER A 14 15.79 19.71 -6.90
CA SER A 14 16.41 18.41 -7.22
C SER A 14 15.62 17.23 -6.67
N ALA A 15 15.16 17.30 -5.41
CA ALA A 15 14.36 16.24 -4.79
C ALA A 15 12.99 16.09 -5.47
N LYS A 16 12.33 17.22 -5.77
CA LYS A 16 11.05 17.26 -6.51
C LYS A 16 11.21 16.70 -7.93
N ALA A 17 12.32 16.99 -8.62
CA ALA A 17 12.62 16.45 -9.95
C ALA A 17 13.00 14.95 -9.95
N SER A 18 13.50 14.41 -8.83
CA SER A 18 13.71 12.96 -8.67
C SER A 18 12.41 12.23 -8.36
N GLY A 19 11.56 12.77 -7.48
CA GLY A 19 10.24 12.22 -7.18
C GLY A 19 9.33 12.20 -8.42
N ALA A 20 9.33 13.29 -9.20
CA ALA A 20 8.59 13.36 -10.46
C ALA A 20 9.07 12.32 -11.49
N ARG A 21 10.39 12.12 -11.64
CA ARG A 21 10.94 11.07 -12.53
C ARG A 21 10.60 9.66 -12.08
N ILE A 22 10.62 9.39 -10.77
CA ILE A 22 10.22 8.08 -10.25
C ILE A 22 8.72 7.86 -10.50
N GLN A 23 7.86 8.85 -10.26
CA GLN A 23 6.44 8.76 -10.60
C GLN A 23 6.21 8.58 -12.09
N GLU A 24 6.99 9.24 -12.95
CA GLU A 24 6.91 9.11 -14.40
C GLU A 24 7.31 7.69 -14.85
N VAL A 25 8.36 7.11 -14.27
CA VAL A 25 8.75 5.71 -14.50
C VAL A 25 7.70 4.73 -13.96
N LEU A 26 7.10 5.01 -12.79
CA LEU A 26 6.03 4.17 -12.22
C LEU A 26 4.73 4.24 -13.06
N ARG A 27 4.46 5.37 -13.71
CA ARG A 27 3.30 5.59 -14.60
C ARG A 27 3.54 5.09 -16.03
N ALA A 28 4.80 5.10 -16.49
CA ALA A 28 5.17 4.54 -17.77
C ALA A 28 5.03 3.02 -17.67
N GLY A 29 3.86 2.51 -18.10
CA GLY A 29 3.49 1.11 -18.03
C GLY A 29 4.67 0.18 -18.35
N TYR A 30 5.20 -0.47 -17.32
CA TYR A 30 6.29 -1.41 -17.44
C TYR A 30 5.69 -2.73 -17.92
N ILE A 31 5.68 -2.94 -19.24
CA ILE A 31 5.31 -4.22 -19.84
C ILE A 31 6.53 -5.14 -19.70
N ARG A 32 6.60 -5.90 -18.61
CA ARG A 32 7.42 -7.11 -18.56
C ARG A 32 6.60 -8.23 -19.19
N GLU A 33 7.15 -8.95 -20.17
CA GLU A 33 6.55 -10.18 -20.66
C GLU A 33 6.26 -11.10 -19.46
N LEU A 34 4.98 -11.43 -19.30
CA LEU A 34 4.45 -12.27 -18.24
C LEU A 34 5.19 -13.61 -18.28
N THR A 35 5.89 -13.97 -17.21
CA THR A 35 6.28 -15.36 -17.03
C THR A 35 5.05 -16.14 -16.57
N THR A 36 4.79 -17.30 -17.17
CA THR A 36 3.67 -18.19 -16.84
C THR A 36 3.56 -18.45 -15.33
N ASP A 37 4.69 -18.51 -14.63
CA ASP A 37 4.79 -18.69 -13.17
C ASP A 37 4.03 -17.65 -12.33
N SER A 38 3.92 -16.40 -12.79
CA SER A 38 3.27 -15.33 -12.01
C SER A 38 1.73 -15.46 -12.02
N ASN A 39 1.15 -16.01 -13.09
CA ASN A 39 -0.29 -16.25 -13.15
C ASN A 39 -0.72 -17.34 -12.19
N ASP A 40 0.05 -18.43 -12.13
CA ASP A 40 -0.25 -19.56 -11.26
C ASP A 40 -0.18 -19.16 -9.77
N VAL A 41 0.75 -18.28 -9.38
CA VAL A 41 0.83 -17.77 -7.99
C VAL A 41 -0.45 -17.02 -7.61
N VAL A 42 -0.92 -16.10 -8.45
CA VAL A 42 -2.11 -15.30 -8.14
C VAL A 42 -3.34 -16.19 -8.02
N GLU A 43 -3.49 -17.19 -8.87
CA GLU A 43 -4.62 -18.12 -8.81
C GLU A 43 -4.62 -19.01 -7.56
N ARG A 44 -3.44 -19.38 -7.05
CA ARG A 44 -3.29 -20.15 -5.81
C ARG A 44 -3.66 -19.36 -4.55
N ILE A 45 -3.57 -18.03 -4.58
CA ILE A 45 -4.00 -17.19 -3.46
C ILE A 45 -5.54 -17.15 -3.44
N PRO A 46 -6.20 -17.50 -2.32
CA PRO A 46 -7.65 -17.51 -2.25
C PRO A 46 -8.26 -16.11 -2.37
N LEU A 47 -9.46 -16.03 -2.95
CA LEU A 47 -10.29 -14.82 -2.90
C LEU A 47 -10.66 -14.48 -1.45
N GLY A 48 -10.92 -13.19 -1.21
CA GLY A 48 -11.27 -12.66 0.10
C GLY A 48 -10.05 -12.22 0.90
N ILE A 49 -10.22 -12.13 2.21
CA ILE A 49 -9.19 -11.76 3.18
C ILE A 49 -8.59 -13.02 3.80
N SER A 50 -7.29 -13.19 3.61
CA SER A 50 -6.48 -14.16 4.36
C SER A 50 -5.58 -13.43 5.35
N VAL A 51 -5.64 -13.79 6.63
CA VAL A 51 -4.75 -13.23 7.67
C VAL A 51 -3.65 -14.23 7.99
N ILE A 52 -2.40 -13.79 7.87
CA ILE A 52 -1.23 -14.55 8.32
C ILE A 52 -0.95 -14.17 9.77
N GLU A 53 -1.05 -15.16 10.66
CA GLU A 53 -0.62 -15.00 12.05
C GLU A 53 0.91 -15.18 12.12
N ASN A 54 1.57 -14.30 12.88
CA ASN A 54 3.03 -14.16 13.00
C ASN A 54 3.71 -13.29 11.94
N LYS A 55 4.84 -12.69 12.36
CA LYS A 55 5.70 -11.90 11.48
C LYS A 55 6.40 -12.79 10.48
N LEU A 56 6.27 -12.43 9.20
CA LEU A 56 7.12 -12.94 8.15
C LEU A 56 8.59 -12.59 8.44
N SER A 57 9.47 -13.57 8.27
CA SER A 57 10.91 -13.37 8.15
C SER A 57 11.24 -12.46 6.97
N SER A 58 12.46 -11.92 6.94
CA SER A 58 12.90 -11.09 5.80
C SER A 58 12.88 -11.88 4.49
N ALA A 59 13.32 -13.15 4.50
CA ALA A 59 13.33 -13.99 3.31
C ALA A 59 11.91 -14.26 2.77
N GLU A 60 10.92 -14.40 3.64
CA GLU A 60 9.52 -14.56 3.22
C GLU A 60 8.97 -13.28 2.61
N ARG A 61 9.23 -12.12 3.24
CA ARG A 61 8.82 -10.81 2.70
C ARG A 61 9.43 -10.56 1.32
N ASP A 62 10.72 -10.82 1.17
CA ASP A 62 11.42 -10.63 -0.10
C ASP A 62 10.77 -11.45 -1.22
N ARG A 63 10.31 -12.68 -0.94
CA ARG A 63 9.59 -13.50 -1.93
C ARG A 63 8.31 -12.82 -2.42
N TRP A 64 7.51 -12.25 -1.53
CA TRP A 64 6.31 -11.50 -1.91
C TRP A 64 6.65 -10.24 -2.72
N GLU A 65 7.73 -9.54 -2.39
CA GLU A 65 8.17 -8.33 -3.09
C GLU A 65 8.80 -8.59 -4.48
N THR A 66 9.20 -9.83 -4.74
CA THR A 66 9.71 -10.28 -6.06
C THR A 66 8.61 -10.66 -7.04
N LEU A 67 7.36 -10.79 -6.59
CA LEU A 67 6.22 -11.06 -7.46
C LEU A 67 5.95 -9.88 -8.40
N ASP A 68 5.21 -10.15 -9.47
CA ASP A 68 4.84 -9.14 -10.45
C ASP A 68 4.05 -8.00 -9.80
N ARG A 69 4.68 -6.81 -9.77
CA ARG A 69 4.13 -5.59 -9.14
C ARG A 69 2.92 -5.05 -9.87
N CYS A 70 2.66 -5.48 -11.10
CA CYS A 70 1.43 -5.19 -11.82
C CYS A 70 0.22 -5.95 -11.26
N ARG A 71 0.44 -7.07 -10.56
CA ARG A 71 -0.62 -7.91 -9.99
C ARG A 71 -0.62 -7.95 -8.47
N VAL A 72 0.56 -7.83 -7.86
CA VAL A 72 0.77 -7.91 -6.41
C VAL A 72 1.36 -6.60 -5.90
N ILE A 73 0.63 -5.93 -5.00
CA ILE A 73 1.17 -4.80 -4.25
C ILE A 73 1.42 -5.22 -2.81
N VAL A 74 2.66 -5.11 -2.37
CA VAL A 74 3.04 -5.22 -0.96
C VAL A 74 3.07 -3.82 -0.38
N ALA A 75 2.09 -3.48 0.44
CA ALA A 75 2.05 -2.21 1.15
C ALA A 75 2.98 -2.29 2.37
N PRO A 76 4.09 -1.54 2.39
CA PRO A 76 5.02 -1.58 3.51
C PRO A 76 4.41 -0.89 4.73
N HIS A 77 4.85 -1.33 5.91
CA HIS A 77 4.49 -0.75 7.21
C HIS A 77 4.81 0.75 7.32
N GLN A 78 5.86 1.21 6.62
CA GLN A 78 6.17 2.63 6.43
C GLN A 78 6.39 2.90 4.95
N ALA A 79 5.57 3.77 4.38
CA ALA A 79 5.77 4.23 3.02
C ALA A 79 6.53 5.55 2.98
N SER A 80 7.53 5.63 2.13
CA SER A 80 7.99 6.90 1.59
C SER A 80 6.85 7.50 0.75
N LEU A 81 6.48 8.73 1.09
CA LEU A 81 5.56 9.55 0.33
C LEU A 81 6.36 10.50 -0.55
N PHE A 82 5.86 10.75 -1.74
CA PHE A 82 6.43 11.72 -2.68
C PHE A 82 6.06 13.14 -2.24
N ASP A 83 6.90 14.10 -2.64
CA ASP A 83 6.52 15.52 -2.53
C ASP A 83 5.27 15.81 -3.38
N GLY A 84 4.38 16.65 -2.87
CA GLY A 84 3.04 16.90 -3.43
C GLY A 84 1.94 16.73 -2.40
N THR A 85 0.70 16.59 -2.89
CA THR A 85 -0.50 16.42 -2.08
C THR A 85 -0.77 14.96 -1.71
N ILE A 86 -1.66 14.74 -0.75
CA ILE A 86 -2.17 13.39 -0.43
C ILE A 86 -2.83 12.77 -1.65
N ALA A 87 -3.64 13.52 -2.41
CA ALA A 87 -4.30 13.05 -3.63
C ALA A 87 -3.29 12.58 -4.69
N GLU A 88 -2.23 13.36 -4.94
CA GLU A 88 -1.17 13.00 -5.89
C GLU A 88 -0.41 11.74 -5.47
N ASN A 89 -0.19 11.58 -4.16
CA ASN A 89 0.43 10.38 -3.60
C ASN A 89 -0.45 9.15 -3.76
N ILE A 90 -1.76 9.28 -3.54
CA ILE A 90 -2.71 8.18 -3.73
C ILE A 90 -2.81 7.80 -5.20
N ALA A 91 -2.84 8.80 -6.10
CA ALA A 91 -2.88 8.60 -7.54
C ALA A 91 -1.50 8.33 -8.19
N ALA A 92 -0.48 7.96 -7.42
CA ALA A 92 0.88 7.83 -7.93
C ALA A 92 0.99 6.77 -9.05
N PHE A 93 0.19 5.70 -9.00
CA PHE A 93 0.28 4.55 -9.91
C PHE A 93 -0.70 4.59 -11.09
N SER A 94 -1.59 5.57 -11.17
CA SER A 94 -2.47 5.77 -12.34
C SER A 94 -2.90 7.22 -12.46
N THR A 95 -2.89 7.72 -13.70
CA THR A 95 -3.34 9.08 -14.04
C THR A 95 -4.85 9.18 -14.21
N GLN A 96 -5.57 8.06 -14.12
CA GLN A 96 -7.02 7.99 -14.40
C GLN A 96 -7.87 7.94 -13.14
N HIS A 97 -7.27 8.06 -11.96
CA HIS A 97 -8.06 7.98 -10.73
C HIS A 97 -9.06 9.12 -10.63
N SER A 98 -10.33 8.74 -10.44
CA SER A 98 -11.38 9.71 -10.17
C SER A 98 -11.23 10.27 -8.75
N SER A 99 -11.67 11.51 -8.52
CA SER A 99 -11.72 12.08 -7.16
C SER A 99 -12.54 11.18 -6.21
N THR A 100 -13.53 10.46 -6.73
CA THR A 100 -14.33 9.48 -5.98
C THR A 100 -13.50 8.29 -5.51
N GLU A 101 -12.62 7.73 -6.34
CA GLU A 101 -11.75 6.61 -5.95
C GLU A 101 -10.74 7.02 -4.86
N ILE A 102 -10.13 8.21 -5.01
CA ILE A 102 -9.22 8.77 -4.00
C ILE A 102 -9.96 8.94 -2.67
N THR A 103 -11.18 9.48 -2.71
CA THR A 103 -12.01 9.67 -1.51
C THR A 103 -12.40 8.34 -0.86
N GLN A 104 -12.78 7.34 -1.66
CA GLN A 104 -13.11 6.00 -1.18
C GLN A 104 -11.92 5.31 -0.53
N ALA A 105 -10.73 5.40 -1.15
CA ALA A 105 -9.50 4.85 -0.61
C ALA A 105 -9.09 5.53 0.70
N LEU A 106 -9.19 6.87 0.78
CA LEU A 106 -8.98 7.62 2.02
C LEU A 106 -9.97 7.22 3.10
N TYR A 107 -11.25 7.08 2.76
CA TYR A 107 -12.27 6.66 3.71
C TYR A 107 -11.99 5.26 4.27
N ALA A 108 -11.62 4.32 3.41
CA ALA A 108 -11.27 2.96 3.79
C ALA A 108 -10.03 2.91 4.71
N ALA A 109 -9.05 3.77 4.46
CA ALA A 109 -7.87 3.91 5.31
C ALA A 109 -8.08 4.82 6.54
N SER A 110 -9.31 5.28 6.80
CA SER A 110 -9.64 6.26 7.84
C SER A 110 -8.80 7.54 7.77
N GLY A 111 -8.42 8.01 6.59
CA GLY A 111 -7.59 9.20 6.37
C GLY A 111 -8.38 10.49 6.10
N THR A 112 -9.71 10.47 6.12
CA THR A 112 -10.57 11.64 5.83
C THR A 112 -10.54 12.72 6.92
N ASP A 113 -10.05 12.38 8.11
CA ASP A 113 -9.88 13.27 9.26
C ASP A 113 -8.57 14.07 9.22
N ILE A 114 -7.70 13.81 8.24
CA ILE A 114 -6.42 14.51 8.11
C ILE A 114 -6.69 15.98 7.78
N PRO A 115 -6.20 16.94 8.59
CA PRO A 115 -6.43 18.36 8.32
C PRO A 115 -5.93 18.76 6.92
N GLY A 116 -6.80 19.43 6.16
CA GLY A 116 -6.54 19.78 4.76
C GLY A 116 -6.95 18.71 3.73
N GLY A 117 -7.41 17.54 4.19
CA GLY A 117 -7.95 16.49 3.34
C GLY A 117 -6.96 15.97 2.30
N ASP A 118 -7.49 15.57 1.15
CA ASP A 118 -6.74 15.07 -0.01
C ASP A 118 -5.80 16.13 -0.61
N GLN A 119 -6.12 17.42 -0.46
CA GLN A 119 -5.29 18.54 -0.94
C GLN A 119 -4.16 18.92 0.03
N ARG A 120 -4.02 18.22 1.16
CA ARG A 120 -2.96 18.49 2.12
C ARG A 120 -1.60 18.17 1.51
N GLU A 121 -0.71 19.16 1.51
CA GLU A 121 0.71 18.98 1.22
C GLU A 121 1.36 18.00 2.20
N VAL A 122 1.96 16.94 1.69
CA VAL A 122 2.65 15.90 2.48
C VAL A 122 4.09 16.32 2.82
N GLY A 123 4.69 17.14 1.93
CA GLY A 123 6.10 17.53 1.95
C GLY A 123 7.05 16.37 1.66
N GLU A 124 8.32 16.70 1.40
CA GLU A 124 9.39 15.71 1.13
C GLU A 124 9.37 14.55 2.14
N GLU A 125 9.33 13.32 1.63
CA GLU A 125 9.24 12.06 2.39
C GLU A 125 8.08 11.99 3.40
N GLY A 126 7.05 12.82 3.23
CA GLY A 126 5.89 12.88 4.13
C GLY A 126 6.15 13.52 5.49
N ARG A 127 7.17 14.39 5.58
CA ARG A 127 7.59 15.05 6.82
C ARG A 127 6.52 15.96 7.47
N LEU A 128 5.48 16.35 6.74
CA LEU A 128 4.40 17.20 7.26
C LEU A 128 3.25 16.40 7.90
N LEU A 129 3.34 15.06 7.89
CA LEU A 129 2.37 14.15 8.47
C LEU A 129 2.93 13.46 9.72
N SER A 130 2.05 13.08 10.65
CA SER A 130 2.41 12.15 11.73
C SER A 130 2.69 10.74 11.19
N GLY A 131 3.32 9.87 11.98
CA GLY A 131 3.58 8.49 11.58
C GLY A 131 2.30 7.73 11.18
N GLY A 132 1.25 7.85 11.99
CA GLY A 132 -0.05 7.23 11.69
C GLY A 132 -0.76 7.86 10.48
N GLN A 133 -0.60 9.17 10.25
CA GLN A 133 -1.10 9.80 9.02
C GLN A 133 -0.38 9.26 7.78
N ARG A 134 0.95 9.11 7.82
CA ARG A 134 1.69 8.50 6.71
C ARG A 134 1.25 7.07 6.44
N GLN A 135 1.05 6.27 7.48
CA GLN A 135 0.56 4.89 7.34
C GLN A 135 -0.82 4.84 6.66
N ARG A 136 -1.76 5.71 7.07
CA ARG A 136 -3.10 5.78 6.46
C ARG A 136 -3.05 6.24 5.01
N VAL A 137 -2.19 7.20 4.66
CA VAL A 137 -1.99 7.62 3.25
C VAL A 137 -1.36 6.50 2.43
N ALA A 138 -0.40 5.75 3.00
CA ALA A 138 0.20 4.59 2.36
C ALA A 138 -0.83 3.49 2.05
N LEU A 139 -1.69 3.21 3.02
CA LEU A 139 -2.79 2.25 2.87
C LEU A 139 -3.78 2.72 1.81
N ALA A 140 -4.21 3.99 1.85
CA ALA A 140 -5.09 4.57 0.83
C ALA A 140 -4.47 4.46 -0.58
N ARG A 141 -3.17 4.75 -0.72
CA ARG A 141 -2.45 4.60 -1.99
C ARG A 141 -2.45 3.15 -2.51
N ALA A 142 -2.25 2.18 -1.62
CA ALA A 142 -2.28 0.76 -1.99
C ALA A 142 -3.69 0.27 -2.37
N LEU A 143 -4.73 0.79 -1.68
CA LEU A 143 -6.13 0.49 -1.98
C LEU A 143 -6.58 1.10 -3.32
N ALA A 144 -6.18 2.35 -3.59
CA ALA A 144 -6.52 3.04 -4.83
C ALA A 144 -5.93 2.34 -6.06
N ALA A 145 -4.75 1.74 -5.93
CA ALA A 145 -4.13 0.99 -7.03
C ALA A 145 -4.89 -0.29 -7.44
N ASP A 146 -5.89 -0.73 -6.66
CA ASP A 146 -6.76 -1.90 -6.89
C ASP A 146 -6.08 -3.12 -7.55
N PRO A 147 -5.00 -3.67 -6.96
CA PRO A 147 -4.28 -4.80 -7.55
C PRO A 147 -5.11 -6.09 -7.49
N ASP A 148 -4.77 -7.09 -8.31
CA ASP A 148 -5.36 -8.43 -8.22
C ASP A 148 -5.15 -9.06 -6.84
N VAL A 149 -3.94 -8.88 -6.29
CA VAL A 149 -3.52 -9.31 -4.96
C VAL A 149 -2.97 -8.11 -4.19
N LEU A 150 -3.56 -7.83 -3.03
CA LEU A 150 -3.08 -6.81 -2.11
C LEU A 150 -2.50 -7.48 -0.88
N MET A 151 -1.21 -7.29 -0.61
CA MET A 151 -0.57 -7.70 0.64
C MET A 151 -0.38 -6.49 1.55
N LEU A 152 -0.93 -6.56 2.76
CA LEU A 152 -0.81 -5.53 3.79
C LEU A 152 0.06 -6.05 4.93
N ILE A 153 1.16 -5.35 5.24
CA ILE A 153 2.04 -5.70 6.36
C ILE A 153 1.81 -4.71 7.49
N ASP A 154 1.22 -5.20 8.58
CA ASP A 154 0.94 -4.44 9.78
C ASP A 154 0.31 -3.06 9.48
N PRO A 155 -0.83 -3.02 8.75
CA PRO A 155 -1.37 -1.79 8.17
C PRO A 155 -1.96 -0.80 9.19
N THR A 156 -2.19 -1.22 10.44
CA THR A 156 -2.96 -0.48 11.45
C THR A 156 -2.23 -0.27 12.77
N THR A 157 -0.92 -0.52 12.81
CA THR A 157 -0.13 -0.45 14.06
C THR A 157 -0.01 0.94 14.69
N ALA A 158 -0.29 2.01 13.94
CA ALA A 158 -0.21 3.38 14.43
C ALA A 158 -1.59 4.01 14.73
N VAL A 159 -2.65 3.20 14.80
CA VAL A 159 -4.00 3.65 15.14
C VAL A 159 -4.55 2.94 16.39
N ASP A 160 -5.57 3.51 17.01
CA ASP A 160 -6.29 2.87 18.11
C ASP A 160 -7.20 1.72 17.62
N SER A 161 -7.69 0.90 18.55
CA SER A 161 -8.48 -0.29 18.24
C SER A 161 -9.83 0.00 17.56
N VAL A 162 -10.45 1.15 17.83
CA VAL A 162 -11.71 1.54 17.18
C VAL A 162 -11.43 1.89 15.73
N THR A 163 -10.42 2.72 15.49
CA THR A 163 -9.99 3.08 14.13
C THR A 163 -9.53 1.86 13.34
N GLU A 164 -8.80 0.94 13.98
CA GLU A 164 -8.37 -0.32 13.38
C GLU A 164 -9.57 -1.16 12.91
N SER A 165 -10.57 -1.36 13.77
CA SER A 165 -11.78 -2.12 13.45
C SER A 165 -12.53 -1.53 12.25
N GLN A 166 -12.62 -0.20 12.20
CA GLN A 166 -13.21 0.51 11.06
C GLN A 166 -12.40 0.31 9.77
N ILE A 167 -11.07 0.41 9.84
CA ILE A 167 -10.19 0.18 8.68
C ILE A 167 -10.38 -1.26 8.16
N ALA A 168 -10.30 -2.26 9.04
CA ALA A 168 -10.43 -3.67 8.66
C ALA A 168 -11.78 -3.94 7.95
N GLN A 169 -12.89 -3.44 8.50
CA GLN A 169 -14.22 -3.58 7.90
C GLN A 169 -14.34 -2.89 6.55
N ARG A 170 -13.84 -1.66 6.43
CA ARG A 170 -13.93 -0.89 5.17
C ARG A 170 -13.04 -1.47 4.08
N VAL A 171 -11.85 -1.95 4.43
CA VAL A 171 -10.97 -2.67 3.49
C VAL A 171 -11.63 -3.96 3.02
N ALA A 172 -12.24 -4.73 3.92
CA ALA A 172 -13.01 -5.93 3.55
C ALA A 172 -14.13 -5.63 2.57
N GLN A 173 -14.91 -4.57 2.81
CA GLN A 173 -15.96 -4.13 1.89
C GLN A 173 -15.41 -3.64 0.54
N LEU A 174 -14.34 -2.84 0.55
CA LEU A 174 -13.77 -2.28 -0.67
C LEU A 174 -13.14 -3.36 -1.56
N ARG A 175 -12.64 -4.44 -0.96
CA ARG A 175 -11.91 -5.52 -1.65
C ARG A 175 -12.77 -6.77 -1.89
N ILE A 176 -14.10 -6.67 -1.85
CA ILE A 176 -14.99 -7.79 -2.18
C ILE A 176 -14.67 -8.32 -3.58
N GLY A 177 -14.52 -9.65 -3.69
CA GLY A 177 -14.20 -10.32 -4.96
C GLY A 177 -12.73 -10.20 -5.40
N LYS A 178 -11.85 -9.62 -4.57
CA LYS A 178 -10.41 -9.53 -4.81
C LYS A 178 -9.64 -10.36 -3.77
N ARG A 179 -8.33 -10.54 -4.01
CA ARG A 179 -7.44 -11.26 -3.09
C ARG A 179 -6.73 -10.26 -2.19
N THR A 180 -6.84 -10.43 -0.89
CA THR A 180 -6.17 -9.58 0.10
C THR A 180 -5.51 -10.46 1.16
N VAL A 181 -4.20 -10.30 1.34
CA VAL A 181 -3.40 -11.00 2.35
C VAL A 181 -2.97 -9.97 3.38
N VAL A 182 -3.26 -10.22 4.66
CA VAL A 182 -2.90 -9.30 5.74
C VAL A 182 -1.98 -10.03 6.72
N VAL A 183 -0.77 -9.51 6.90
CA VAL A 183 0.16 -9.96 7.93
C VAL A 183 -0.04 -9.05 9.13
N SER A 184 -0.71 -9.54 10.18
CA SER A 184 -0.91 -8.75 11.39
C SER A 184 -1.37 -9.59 12.57
N ASP A 185 -0.95 -9.18 13.76
CA ASP A 185 -1.44 -9.73 15.04
C ASP A 185 -2.72 -9.04 15.54
N ALA A 186 -3.17 -7.98 14.86
CA ALA A 186 -4.33 -7.19 15.23
C ALA A 186 -5.65 -7.99 15.15
N PRO A 187 -6.42 -8.09 16.25
CA PRO A 187 -7.66 -8.89 16.29
C PRO A 187 -8.71 -8.46 15.27
N SER A 188 -8.78 -7.16 14.94
CA SER A 188 -9.75 -6.62 14.00
C SER A 188 -9.66 -7.26 12.61
N TRP A 189 -8.44 -7.58 12.16
CA TRP A 189 -8.24 -8.25 10.88
C TRP A 189 -8.71 -9.68 10.89
N ARG A 190 -8.57 -10.39 12.02
CA ARG A 190 -9.07 -11.77 12.17
C ARG A 190 -10.60 -11.83 12.14
N ILE A 191 -11.26 -10.82 12.69
CA ILE A 191 -12.73 -10.74 12.72
C ILE A 191 -13.31 -10.62 11.30
N VAL A 192 -12.62 -9.93 10.39
CA VAL A 192 -13.07 -9.76 9.00
C VAL A 192 -12.46 -10.77 8.03
N ALA A 193 -11.62 -11.68 8.52
CA ALA A 193 -10.92 -12.65 7.70
C ALA A 193 -11.87 -13.75 7.22
N ASP A 194 -11.80 -14.08 5.94
CA ASP A 194 -12.39 -15.32 5.43
C ASP A 194 -11.56 -16.53 5.88
N ARG A 195 -10.25 -16.32 6.07
CA ARG A 195 -9.29 -17.37 6.45
C ARG A 195 -8.19 -16.81 7.33
N VAL A 196 -7.80 -17.61 8.32
CA VAL A 196 -6.59 -17.39 9.11
C VAL A 196 -5.62 -18.51 8.74
N VAL A 197 -4.40 -18.16 8.34
CA VAL A 197 -3.41 -19.10 7.81
C VAL A 197 -2.08 -18.95 8.53
N THR A 198 -1.33 -20.04 8.57
CA THR A 198 0.06 -20.03 9.02
C THR A 198 0.97 -19.49 7.92
N VAL A 199 2.19 -19.11 8.31
CA VAL A 199 3.22 -18.69 7.36
C VAL A 199 3.54 -19.79 6.35
N ASP A 200 3.64 -21.06 6.80
CA ASP A 200 3.90 -22.21 5.91
C ASP A 200 2.79 -22.40 4.86
N GLN A 201 1.53 -22.23 5.27
CA GLN A 201 0.40 -22.28 4.33
C GLN A 201 0.50 -21.15 3.30
N ALA A 202 0.84 -19.93 3.72
CA ALA A 202 1.02 -18.81 2.81
C ALA A 202 2.22 -19.01 1.87
N GLN A 203 3.30 -19.64 2.32
CA GLN A 203 4.44 -19.98 1.47
C GLN A 203 4.07 -20.97 0.36
N SER A 204 3.20 -21.95 0.66
CA SER A 204 2.76 -22.94 -0.34
C SER A 204 2.09 -22.30 -1.56
N TRP A 205 1.50 -21.10 -1.43
CA TRP A 205 0.94 -20.35 -2.55
C TRP A 205 2.01 -19.83 -3.50
N LEU A 206 3.20 -19.52 -2.99
CA LEU A 206 4.30 -18.96 -3.78
C LEU A 206 5.09 -20.03 -4.52
N VAL A 207 5.45 -21.12 -3.83
CA VAL A 207 6.29 -22.20 -4.38
C VAL A 207 5.48 -23.32 -5.04
N GLY A 208 4.16 -23.37 -4.83
CA GLY A 208 3.35 -24.55 -5.10
C GLY A 208 3.52 -25.59 -3.99
N SER A 209 2.55 -26.50 -3.86
CA SER A 209 2.70 -27.64 -2.97
C SER A 209 3.81 -28.55 -3.51
N TYR A 210 4.85 -28.80 -2.72
CA TYR A 210 5.67 -29.99 -2.94
C TYR A 210 4.79 -31.19 -2.57
N GLU A 211 4.27 -31.90 -3.57
CA GLU A 211 3.85 -33.29 -3.37
C GLU A 211 5.08 -34.19 -3.17
#